data_AF-A0A7S3UPG8-F1
#
_entry.id   AF-A0A7S3UPG8-F1
#
_cell.length_a   1.000
_cell.length_b   1.000
_cell.length_c   1.000
_cell.angle_alpha   90.00
_cell.angle_beta   90.00
_cell.angle_gamma   90.00
#
_symmetry.space_group_name_H-M   'P 1'
#
loop_
_entity.id
_entity.type
_entity.pdbx_description
1 polymer ?
#
loop_
_entity_poly.entity_id
_entity_poly.type
_entity_poly.pdbx_seq_one_letter_code
_entity_poly.pdbx_strand_id
1 'polypeptide(L)'
;MGGFRAALCVLFAAVVSAEDAKVTHKVFFDVNIGGESAGRIVIGLFGDVVPKTAKNFWHLAKGDKGTAANGKPLAYKGSPFHRVIPNFMIQGVFFFFFRK
;
A
#
# COMPACT_ATOMS: atom_id res chain seq x y z
N MET A 1 30.65 41.03 -19.55
CA MET A 1 29.79 39.85 -19.73
C MET A 1 30.48 38.66 -19.06
N GLY A 2 29.78 37.95 -18.18
CA GLY A 2 30.27 36.68 -17.60
C GLY A 2 30.34 36.65 -16.07
N GLY A 3 29.20 36.75 -15.39
CA GLY A 3 29.08 36.45 -13.96
C GLY A 3 28.53 35.03 -13.77
N PHE A 4 29.40 34.07 -13.46
CA PHE A 4 29.02 32.70 -13.12
C PHE A 4 28.40 32.69 -11.72
N ARG A 5 27.07 32.56 -11.62
CA ARG A 5 26.40 32.27 -10.35
C ARG A 5 26.22 30.76 -10.23
N ALA A 6 27.09 30.13 -9.46
CA ALA A 6 26.89 28.75 -9.02
C ALA A 6 25.65 28.71 -8.12
N ALA A 7 24.55 28.18 -8.65
CA ALA A 7 23.39 27.82 -7.85
C ALA A 7 23.74 26.55 -7.06
N LEU A 8 24.20 26.72 -5.82
CA LEU A 8 24.29 25.65 -4.85
C LEU A 8 22.86 25.21 -4.51
N CYS A 9 22.34 24.24 -5.28
CA CYS A 9 21.08 23.59 -5.00
C CYS A 9 21.31 22.67 -3.79
N VAL A 10 21.10 23.22 -2.58
CA VAL A 10 21.06 22.42 -1.36
C VAL A 10 19.80 21.58 -1.42
N LEU A 11 19.92 20.36 -1.95
CA LEU A 11 18.91 19.32 -1.86
C LEU A 11 18.81 18.91 -0.38
N PHE A 12 17.96 19.59 0.38
CA PHE A 12 17.47 19.11 1.66
C PHE A 12 16.56 17.90 1.37
N ALA A 13 17.15 16.72 1.23
CA ALA A 13 16.39 15.48 1.35
C ALA A 13 15.96 15.36 2.81
N ALA A 14 14.74 15.81 3.13
CA ALA A 14 14.17 15.60 4.45
C ALA A 14 14.06 14.08 4.69
N VAL A 15 14.89 13.56 5.58
CA VAL A 15 14.76 12.20 6.11
C VAL A 15 13.56 12.24 7.05
N VAL A 16 12.40 11.79 6.56
CA VAL A 16 11.20 11.65 7.39
C VAL A 16 11.36 10.37 8.21
N SER A 17 11.45 10.52 9.54
CA SER A 17 11.48 9.38 10.47
C SER A 17 10.09 8.74 10.56
N ALA A 18 10.05 7.42 10.76
CA ALA A 18 8.81 6.65 10.84
C ALA A 18 7.95 7.01 12.06
N GLU A 19 8.56 7.60 13.10
CA GLU A 19 7.90 7.97 14.37
C GLU A 19 6.95 9.17 14.23
N ASP A 20 7.15 10.03 13.22
CA ASP A 20 6.32 11.23 12.99
C ASP A 20 5.24 11.03 11.91
N ALA A 21 5.10 9.81 11.37
CA ALA A 21 4.18 9.54 10.28
C ALA A 21 2.71 9.57 10.75
N LYS A 22 2.00 10.66 10.41
CA LYS A 22 0.57 10.81 10.72
C LYS A 22 -0.29 9.90 9.84
N VAL A 23 -1.25 9.20 10.47
CA VAL A 23 -2.28 8.46 9.75
C VAL A 23 -3.25 9.44 9.10
N THR A 24 -3.37 9.40 7.78
CA THR A 24 -4.26 10.30 7.02
C THR A 24 -5.55 9.64 6.60
N HIS A 25 -5.51 8.33 6.34
CA HIS A 25 -6.67 7.54 5.91
C HIS A 25 -6.68 6.20 6.64
N LYS A 26 -7.85 5.58 6.72
CA LYS A 26 -8.01 4.22 7.24
C LYS A 26 -8.76 3.36 6.24
N VAL A 27 -8.35 2.10 6.13
CA VAL A 27 -9.07 1.05 5.41
C VAL A 27 -9.24 -0.17 6.30
N PHE A 28 -10.07 -1.12 5.89
CA PHE A 28 -10.26 -2.33 6.67
C PHE A 28 -10.35 -3.56 5.77
N PHE A 29 -9.98 -4.71 6.34
CA PHE A 29 -10.20 -6.04 5.76
C PHE A 29 -11.03 -6.86 6.73
N ASP A 30 -12.13 -7.41 6.23
CA ASP A 30 -12.85 -8.49 6.90
C ASP A 30 -12.19 -9.81 6.49
N VAL A 31 -11.65 -10.53 7.46
CA VAL A 31 -10.85 -11.73 7.23
C VAL A 31 -11.65 -12.96 7.59
N ASN A 32 -11.62 -13.97 6.72
CA ASN A 32 -12.18 -15.28 7.00
C ASN A 32 -11.05 -16.32 7.07
N ILE A 33 -11.15 -17.25 8.02
CA ILE A 33 -10.24 -18.40 8.16
C ILE A 33 -11.11 -19.66 8.14
N GLY A 34 -10.85 -20.58 7.21
CA GLY A 34 -11.67 -21.79 7.07
C GLY A 34 -13.13 -21.54 6.68
N GLY A 35 -13.45 -20.36 6.13
CA GLY A 35 -14.83 -19.96 5.80
C GLY A 35 -15.55 -19.23 6.93
N GLU A 36 -15.00 -19.22 8.14
CA GLU A 36 -15.55 -18.52 9.29
C GLU A 36 -14.96 -17.12 9.43
N SER A 37 -15.74 -16.17 9.93
CA SER A 37 -15.26 -14.81 10.15
C SER A 37 -14.25 -14.77 11.30
N ALA A 38 -13.02 -14.36 11.00
CA ALA A 38 -11.92 -14.23 11.95
C ALA A 38 -11.77 -12.79 12.48
N GLY A 39 -12.63 -11.88 12.03
CA GLY A 39 -12.68 -10.48 12.47
C GLY A 39 -12.17 -9.47 11.44
N ARG A 40 -12.06 -8.22 11.90
CA ARG A 40 -11.72 -7.06 11.06
C ARG A 40 -10.35 -6.50 11.43
N ILE A 41 -9.50 -6.34 10.42
CA ILE A 41 -8.22 -5.62 10.53
C ILE A 41 -8.44 -4.20 10.02
N VAL A 42 -8.08 -3.19 10.82
CA VAL A 42 -8.11 -1.78 10.40
C VAL A 42 -6.68 -1.30 10.19
N ILE A 43 -6.41 -0.73 9.01
CA ILE A 43 -5.07 -0.33 8.57
C ILE A 43 -5.06 1.19 8.39
N GLY A 44 -4.18 1.87 9.12
CA GLY A 44 -3.87 3.29 8.90
C GLY A 44 -2.89 3.47 7.76
N LEU A 45 -3.12 4.47 6.91
CA LEU A 45 -2.26 4.81 5.78
C LEU A 45 -1.57 6.15 6.00
N PHE A 46 -0.28 6.21 5.69
CA PHE A 46 0.56 7.40 5.83
C PHE A 46 0.61 8.21 4.52
N GLY A 47 -0.52 8.79 4.14
CA GLY A 47 -0.65 9.48 2.84
C GLY A 47 0.21 10.73 2.69
N ASP A 48 0.59 11.40 3.78
CA ASP A 48 1.46 12.58 3.71
C ASP A 48 2.92 12.19 3.42
N VAL A 49 3.35 11.01 3.91
CA VAL A 49 4.72 10.50 3.72
C VAL A 49 4.87 9.75 2.39
N VAL A 50 3.89 8.89 2.06
CA VAL A 50 3.92 8.03 0.85
C VAL A 50 2.62 8.15 0.03
N PRO A 51 2.34 9.32 -0.57
CA PRO A 51 1.03 9.62 -1.16
C PRO A 51 0.63 8.66 -2.28
N LYS A 52 1.56 8.30 -3.16
CA LYS A 52 1.27 7.39 -4.29
C LYS A 52 0.94 5.97 -3.79
N THR A 53 1.73 5.46 -2.86
CA THR A 53 1.56 4.11 -2.30
C THR A 53 0.29 4.01 -1.46
N ALA A 54 0.05 4.98 -0.59
CA ALA A 54 -1.16 5.05 0.23
C ALA A 54 -2.41 5.13 -0.66
N LYS A 55 -2.40 5.98 -1.70
CA LYS A 55 -3.53 6.12 -2.62
C LYS A 55 -3.79 4.83 -3.42
N ASN A 56 -2.75 4.15 -3.89
CA ASN A 56 -2.89 2.86 -4.56
C ASN A 56 -3.53 1.81 -3.63
N PHE A 57 -3.01 1.67 -2.41
CA PHE A 57 -3.54 0.74 -1.43
C PHE A 57 -5.00 1.04 -1.07
N TRP A 58 -5.34 2.32 -0.89
CA TRP A 58 -6.70 2.77 -0.61
C TRP A 58 -7.69 2.36 -1.70
N HIS A 59 -7.34 2.59 -2.96
CA HIS A 59 -8.19 2.22 -4.09
C HIS A 59 -8.33 0.70 -4.27
N LEU A 60 -7.25 -0.07 -4.05
CA LEU A 60 -7.32 -1.54 -4.09
C LEU A 60 -8.15 -2.11 -2.93
N ALA A 61 -8.08 -1.51 -1.75
CA ALA A 61 -8.93 -1.90 -0.61
C ALA A 61 -10.41 -1.60 -0.87
N LYS A 62 -10.70 -0.46 -1.52
CA LYS A 62 -12.06 -0.08 -1.89
C LYS A 62 -12.60 -0.84 -3.10
N GLY A 63 -11.72 -1.26 -4.02
CA GLY A 63 -12.08 -1.94 -5.26
C GLY A 63 -12.77 -1.04 -6.30
N ASP A 64 -12.52 0.28 -6.28
CA ASP A 64 -13.26 1.26 -7.08
C ASP A 64 -12.61 1.65 -8.42
N LYS A 65 -11.60 0.87 -8.86
CA LYS A 65 -10.84 1.13 -10.10
C LYS A 65 -11.14 0.18 -11.25
N GLY A 66 -12.22 -0.60 -11.15
CA GLY A 66 -12.66 -1.50 -12.22
C GLY A 66 -11.76 -2.73 -12.37
N THR A 67 -11.47 -3.13 -13.60
CA THR A 67 -10.69 -4.33 -13.92
C THR A 67 -9.35 -4.00 -14.55
N ALA A 68 -8.35 -4.83 -14.27
CA ALA A 68 -7.06 -4.81 -14.95
C ALA A 68 -7.20 -5.35 -16.39
N ALA A 69 -6.16 -5.14 -17.21
CA ALA A 69 -6.12 -5.59 -18.61
C ALA A 69 -6.31 -7.11 -18.78
N ASN A 70 -6.00 -7.91 -17.75
CA ASN A 70 -6.22 -9.35 -17.73
C ASN A 70 -7.64 -9.76 -17.28
N GLY A 71 -8.58 -8.80 -17.22
CA GLY A 71 -9.98 -9.01 -16.84
C GLY A 71 -10.22 -9.16 -15.33
N LYS A 72 -9.18 -9.17 -14.49
CA LYS A 72 -9.34 -9.33 -13.03
C LYS A 72 -9.70 -8.00 -12.34
N PRO A 73 -10.57 -7.98 -11.32
CA PRO A 73 -10.84 -6.78 -10.55
C PRO A 73 -9.58 -6.20 -9.90
N LEU A 74 -9.43 -4.88 -9.95
CA LEU A 74 -8.40 -4.14 -9.19
C LEU A 74 -8.88 -3.97 -7.73
N ALA A 75 -8.96 -5.08 -7.01
CA ALA A 75 -9.46 -5.13 -5.64
C ALA A 75 -8.74 -6.20 -4.80
N TYR A 76 -8.65 -5.98 -3.49
CA TYR A 76 -8.16 -7.00 -2.55
C TYR A 76 -9.22 -8.03 -2.14
N LYS A 77 -10.51 -7.71 -2.29
CA LYS A 77 -11.61 -8.61 -1.90
C LYS A 77 -11.47 -9.97 -2.60
N GLY A 78 -11.50 -11.05 -1.82
CA GLY A 78 -11.35 -12.41 -2.31
C GLY A 78 -9.90 -12.87 -2.52
N SER A 79 -8.90 -12.01 -2.26
CA SER A 79 -7.49 -12.41 -2.30
C SER A 79 -7.08 -13.10 -0.99
N PRO A 80 -6.38 -14.26 -1.03
CA PRO A 80 -5.90 -14.93 0.16
C PRO A 80 -4.58 -14.33 0.68
N PHE A 81 -4.30 -14.53 1.97
CA PHE A 81 -2.95 -14.43 2.50
C PHE A 81 -2.18 -15.71 2.12
N HIS A 82 -1.38 -15.65 1.05
CA HIS A 82 -0.73 -16.83 0.48
C HIS A 82 0.53 -17.24 1.24
N ARG A 83 1.07 -16.37 2.10
CA ARG A 83 2.25 -16.66 2.90
C ARG A 83 2.04 -16.15 4.32
N VAL A 84 2.10 -17.07 5.27
CA VAL A 84 1.97 -16.81 6.70
C VAL A 84 3.20 -17.44 7.36
N ILE A 85 4.08 -16.62 7.91
CA ILE A 85 5.26 -17.07 8.64
C ILE A 85 5.08 -16.65 10.10
N PRO A 86 4.91 -17.61 11.04
CA PRO A 86 4.78 -17.32 12.45
C PRO A 86 5.97 -16.49 12.96
N ASN A 87 5.68 -15.52 13.83
CA ASN A 87 6.68 -14.62 14.42
C ASN A 87 7.47 -13.78 13.42
N PHE A 88 6.97 -13.64 12.18
CA PHE A 88 7.61 -12.79 11.18
C PHE A 88 6.59 -11.90 10.49
N MET A 89 5.77 -12.45 9.58
CA MET A 89 4.84 -11.65 8.81
C MET A 89 3.75 -12.48 8.12
N ILE A 90 2.66 -11.78 7.79
CA ILE A 90 1.64 -12.24 6.84
C ILE A 90 1.77 -11.44 5.54
N GLN A 91 1.76 -12.12 4.41
CA GLN A 91 1.80 -11.50 3.09
C GLN A 91 0.54 -11.87 2.33
N GLY A 92 -0.26 -10.84 2.07
CA GLY A 92 -1.41 -10.89 1.17
C GLY A 92 -1.20 -9.84 0.11
N VAL A 93 -1.25 -10.24 -1.17
CA VAL A 93 -1.33 -9.31 -2.30
C VAL A 93 -2.08 -9.98 -3.45
N PHE A 94 -2.66 -9.13 -4.30
CA PHE A 94 -3.23 -9.48 -5.59
C PHE A 94 -2.28 -10.42 -6.36
N PHE A 95 -2.76 -11.61 -6.66
CA PHE A 95 -2.01 -12.63 -7.38
C PHE A 95 -2.00 -12.30 -8.88
N PHE A 96 -0.93 -11.65 -9.37
CA PHE A 96 -0.56 -11.79 -10.79
C PHE A 96 0.06 -13.18 -10.95
N PHE A 97 -0.67 -14.05 -11.64
CA PHE A 97 -0.31 -15.45 -11.86
C PHE A 97 0.86 -15.52 -12.84
N PHE A 98 2.11 -15.49 -12.35
CA PHE A 98 3.23 -16.10 -13.06
C PHE A 98 3.36 -17.54 -12.56
N ARG A 99 2.59 -18.45 -13.16
CA ARG A 99 3.10 -19.82 -13.28
C ARG A 99 3.96 -19.85 -14.52
N LYS A 100 5.23 -20.21 -14.36
CA LYS A 100 5.88 -21.00 -15.40
C LYS A 100 5.15 -22.34 -15.53
#